data_AF-A0AAW1D114-F1
#
_entry.id   AF-A0AAW1D114-F1
#
_cell.length_a   1.000
_cell.length_b   1.000
_cell.length_c   1.000
_cell.angle_alpha   90.00
_cell.angle_beta   90.00
_cell.angle_gamma   90.00
#
_symmetry.space_group_name_H-M   'P 1'
#
loop_
_entity.id
_entity.type
_entity.pdbx_description
1 polymer ?
#
loop_
_entity_poly.entity_id
_entity_poly.type
_entity_poly.pdbx_seq_one_letter_code
_entity_poly.pdbx_strand_id
1 'polypeptide(L)'
;MAGKPATKVTVQEVPCVVTSMAFYDKITNEKNGIVRKGRILECMEEQINGFYVNDKLRALLLDPDSDVYQLYSAEERQQFAFLLLMHFTLGGLYCQQEFHIDPYLETVKQVYKELLRK
;
A
#
# COMPACT_ATOMS: atom_id res chain seq x y z
N MET A 1 -21.23 13.25 -20.79
CA MET A 1 -21.29 11.77 -20.87
C MET A 1 -22.26 11.30 -19.79
N ALA A 2 -23.32 10.56 -20.13
CA ALA A 2 -24.24 10.02 -19.13
C ALA A 2 -23.65 8.76 -18.51
N GLY A 3 -23.61 8.68 -17.17
CA GLY A 3 -23.10 7.51 -16.44
C GLY A 3 -23.96 6.27 -16.70
N LYS A 4 -23.33 5.13 -16.98
CA LYS A 4 -24.04 3.84 -17.08
C LYS A 4 -24.29 3.29 -15.67
N PRO A 5 -25.51 2.82 -15.36
CA PRO A 5 -25.79 2.20 -14.06
C PRO A 5 -25.00 0.89 -13.91
N ALA A 6 -24.41 0.69 -12.73
CA ALA A 6 -23.69 -0.54 -12.42
C ALA A 6 -24.69 -1.72 -12.29
N THR A 7 -24.50 -2.77 -13.09
CA THR A 7 -25.41 -3.92 -13.15
C THR A 7 -25.22 -4.90 -11.97
N LYS A 8 -24.04 -4.87 -11.34
CA LYS A 8 -23.68 -5.75 -10.22
C LYS A 8 -22.58 -5.09 -9.40
N VAL A 9 -22.65 -5.22 -8.08
CA VAL A 9 -21.58 -4.84 -7.15
C VAL A 9 -21.25 -6.08 -6.32
N THR A 10 -19.95 -6.31 -6.11
CA THR A 10 -19.44 -7.31 -5.19
C THR A 10 -18.81 -6.56 -4.02
N VAL A 11 -19.08 -7.02 -2.80
CA VAL A 11 -18.53 -6.46 -1.56
C VAL A 11 -17.81 -7.57 -0.82
N GLN A 12 -16.71 -7.23 -0.18
CA GLN A 12 -15.97 -8.13 0.70
C GLN A 12 -15.77 -7.44 2.04
N GLU A 13 -15.94 -8.19 3.13
CA GLU A 13 -15.60 -7.70 4.46
C GLU A 13 -14.08 -7.57 4.60
N VAL A 14 -13.63 -6.42 5.08
CA VAL A 14 -12.21 -6.13 5.29
C VAL A 14 -11.93 -6.13 6.80
N PRO A 15 -11.06 -7.02 7.30
CA PRO A 15 -10.63 -7.01 8.69
C PRO A 15 -10.02 -5.65 9.08
N CYS A 16 -10.50 -5.07 10.17
CA CYS A 16 -10.02 -3.79 10.70
C CYS A 16 -9.52 -3.96 12.15
N VAL A 17 -8.64 -4.94 12.36
CA VAL A 17 -8.12 -5.29 13.70
C VAL A 17 -6.83 -4.53 14.01
N VAL A 18 -6.03 -4.23 12.98
CA VAL A 18 -4.80 -3.44 13.12
C VAL A 18 -5.15 -1.97 13.33
N THR A 19 -4.77 -1.42 14.49
CA THR A 19 -5.03 -0.03 14.91
C THR A 19 -3.77 0.77 15.23
N SER A 20 -2.60 0.13 15.23
CA SER A 20 -1.32 0.75 15.59
C SER A 20 -0.45 1.00 14.36
N MET A 21 0.23 2.15 14.33
CA MET A 21 1.23 2.46 13.29
C MET A 21 2.45 1.54 13.35
N ALA A 22 2.67 0.82 14.46
CA ALA A 22 3.72 -0.20 14.56
C ALA A 22 3.58 -1.31 13.51
N PHE A 23 2.39 -1.47 12.92
CA PHE A 23 2.18 -2.34 11.76
C PHE A 23 3.10 -1.99 10.58
N TYR A 24 3.45 -0.72 10.41
CA TYR A 24 4.34 -0.24 9.35
C TYR A 24 5.82 -0.24 9.73
N ASP A 25 6.18 -0.66 10.96
CA ASP A 25 7.58 -0.77 11.39
C ASP A 25 8.36 -1.75 10.51
N LYS A 26 7.67 -2.72 9.91
CA LYS A 26 8.28 -3.61 8.91
C LYS A 26 8.79 -2.84 7.70
N ILE A 27 8.09 -1.79 7.26
CA ILE A 27 8.50 -0.95 6.13
C ILE A 27 9.61 0.01 6.54
N THR A 28 9.49 0.63 7.72
CA THR A 28 10.42 1.68 8.17
C THR A 28 11.73 1.13 8.74
N ASN A 29 11.76 -0.14 9.14
CA ASN A 29 12.98 -0.83 9.55
C ASN A 29 13.89 -1.05 8.32
N GLU A 30 14.97 -0.27 8.24
CA GLU A 30 15.93 -0.32 7.13
C GLU A 30 16.52 -1.71 6.87
N LYS A 31 16.55 -2.60 7.88
CA LYS A 31 17.03 -3.98 7.70
C LYS A 31 16.17 -4.81 6.75
N ASN A 32 14.92 -4.42 6.56
CA ASN A 32 14.00 -5.09 5.64
C ASN A 32 14.13 -4.60 4.20
N GLY A 33 15.02 -3.63 3.92
CA GLY A 33 15.39 -3.28 2.56
C GLY A 33 14.31 -2.56 1.74
N ILE A 34 13.31 -1.95 2.38
CA ILE A 34 12.31 -1.13 1.68
C ILE A 34 12.69 0.34 1.67
N VAL A 35 13.21 0.84 2.80
CA VAL A 35 13.61 2.24 2.94
C VAL A 35 15.02 2.38 3.47
N ARG A 36 15.64 3.54 3.19
CA ARG A 36 16.88 4.00 3.81
C ARG A 36 16.78 5.48 4.11
N LYS A 37 16.91 5.85 5.39
CA LYS A 37 16.69 7.21 5.90
C LYS A 37 15.34 7.79 5.44
N GLY A 38 14.29 6.96 5.50
CA GLY A 38 12.93 7.31 5.08
C GLY A 38 12.70 7.37 3.56
N ARG A 39 13.75 7.27 2.74
CA ARG A 39 13.62 7.18 1.27
C ARG A 39 13.30 5.76 0.85
N ILE A 40 12.32 5.59 -0.03
CA ILE A 40 11.98 4.30 -0.61
C ILE A 40 13.12 3.91 -1.58
N LEU A 41 13.59 2.66 -1.47
CA LEU A 41 14.64 2.16 -2.35
C LEU A 41 14.08 1.85 -3.74
N GLU A 42 14.75 2.34 -4.76
CA GLU A 42 14.42 2.08 -6.16
C GLU A 42 14.84 0.64 -6.55
N CYS A 43 14.17 0.08 -7.55
CA CYS A 43 14.52 -1.21 -8.15
C CYS A 43 14.39 -1.16 -9.67
N MET A 44 14.79 -2.24 -10.35
CA MET A 44 14.57 -2.37 -11.79
C MET A 44 13.07 -2.31 -12.08
N GLU A 45 12.69 -1.51 -13.07
CA GLU A 45 11.29 -1.29 -13.41
C GLU A 45 10.70 -2.52 -14.11
N GLU A 46 9.58 -3.02 -13.58
CA GLU A 46 8.80 -4.09 -14.16
C GLU A 46 7.32 -3.72 -14.21
N GLN A 47 6.58 -4.25 -15.19
CA GLN A 47 5.14 -4.00 -15.31
C GLN A 47 4.35 -5.17 -14.72
N ILE A 48 3.65 -4.94 -13.61
CA ILE A 48 2.87 -5.95 -12.89
C ILE A 48 1.44 -5.45 -12.71
N ASN A 49 0.46 -6.24 -13.17
CA ASN A 49 -0.97 -5.91 -13.08
C ASN A 49 -1.34 -4.52 -13.63
N GLY A 50 -0.60 -4.04 -14.64
CA GLY A 50 -0.79 -2.72 -15.25
C GLY A 50 -0.13 -1.56 -14.51
N PHE A 51 0.60 -1.82 -13.42
CA PHE A 51 1.41 -0.83 -12.70
C PHE A 51 2.89 -0.96 -13.04
N TYR A 52 3.59 0.17 -13.07
CA TYR A 52 5.05 0.19 -13.10
C TYR A 52 5.58 0.05 -11.68
N VAL A 53 6.30 -1.05 -11.44
CA VAL A 53 6.95 -1.37 -10.17
C VAL A 53 8.42 -1.03 -10.31
N ASN A 54 8.81 0.15 -9.83
CA ASN A 54 10.16 0.72 -9.93
C ASN A 54 10.78 1.02 -8.56
N ASP A 55 10.12 0.60 -7.48
CA ASP A 55 10.59 0.79 -6.12
C ASP A 55 10.18 -0.40 -5.22
N LYS A 56 10.91 -0.58 -4.11
CA LYS A 56 10.74 -1.69 -3.18
C LYS A 56 9.41 -1.64 -2.43
N LEU A 57 8.77 -0.47 -2.29
CA LEU A 57 7.45 -0.39 -1.67
C LEU A 57 6.39 -0.97 -2.60
N ARG A 58 6.46 -0.69 -3.90
CA ARG A 58 5.56 -1.28 -4.90
C ARG A 58 5.86 -2.75 -5.14
N ALA A 59 7.13 -3.16 -5.10
CA ALA A 59 7.51 -4.57 -5.14
C ALA A 59 6.92 -5.32 -3.95
N LEU A 60 6.99 -4.75 -2.73
CA LEU A 60 6.28 -5.28 -1.58
C LEU A 60 4.78 -5.46 -1.87
N LEU A 61 4.12 -4.47 -2.47
CA LEU A 61 2.67 -4.53 -2.66
C LEU A 61 2.24 -5.53 -3.74
N LEU A 62 2.96 -5.58 -4.87
CA LEU A 62 2.48 -6.19 -6.11
C LEU A 62 3.26 -7.38 -6.62
N ASP A 63 4.54 -7.53 -6.28
CA ASP A 63 5.44 -8.50 -6.90
C ASP A 63 5.64 -9.75 -6.01
N PRO A 64 4.99 -10.89 -6.30
CA PRO A 64 5.11 -12.10 -5.49
C PRO A 64 6.51 -12.71 -5.48
N ASP A 65 7.34 -12.40 -6.49
CA ASP A 65 8.70 -12.93 -6.65
C ASP A 65 9.75 -12.05 -5.96
N SER A 66 9.36 -10.86 -5.50
CA SER A 66 10.23 -9.95 -4.75
C SER A 66 10.57 -10.48 -3.35
N ASP A 67 11.83 -10.32 -2.95
CA ASP A 67 12.36 -10.67 -1.63
C ASP A 67 11.58 -10.03 -0.47
N VAL A 68 11.08 -8.82 -0.67
CA VAL A 68 10.31 -8.09 0.35
C VAL A 68 8.83 -8.47 0.39
N TYR A 69 8.29 -9.21 -0.59
CA TYR A 69 6.85 -9.50 -0.67
C TYR A 69 6.32 -10.24 0.56
N GLN A 70 7.07 -11.20 1.07
CA GLN A 70 6.67 -12.03 2.22
C GLN A 70 6.83 -11.32 3.58
N LEU A 71 7.18 -10.04 3.60
CA LEU A 71 7.33 -9.26 4.82
C LEU A 71 6.01 -9.10 5.60
N TYR A 72 4.89 -9.11 4.87
CA TYR A 72 3.54 -9.19 5.44
C TYR A 72 2.88 -10.51 5.06
N SER A 73 2.25 -11.17 6.05
CA SER A 73 1.50 -12.40 5.83
C SER A 73 0.25 -12.18 4.97
N ALA A 74 -0.35 -13.26 4.49
CA ALA A 74 -1.59 -13.19 3.73
C ALA A 74 -2.73 -12.52 4.52
N GLU A 75 -2.82 -12.78 5.82
CA GLU A 75 -3.81 -12.20 6.73
C GLU A 75 -3.55 -10.72 6.99
N GLU A 76 -2.28 -10.34 7.15
CA GLU A 76 -1.88 -8.93 7.32
C GLU A 76 -2.17 -8.11 6.06
N ARG A 77 -1.93 -8.68 4.88
CA ARG A 77 -2.23 -8.04 3.59
C ARG A 77 -3.72 -7.77 3.37
N GLN A 78 -4.59 -8.53 4.04
CA GLN A 78 -6.05 -8.33 4.00
C GLN A 78 -6.52 -7.25 4.98
N GLN A 79 -5.68 -6.76 5.89
CA GLN A 79 -6.08 -5.75 6.86
C GLN A 79 -6.38 -4.41 6.18
N PHE A 80 -7.38 -3.71 6.71
CA PHE A 80 -7.78 -2.38 6.25
C PHE A 80 -6.60 -1.40 6.18
N ALA A 81 -5.71 -1.45 7.17
CA ALA A 81 -4.51 -0.62 7.22
C ALA A 81 -3.55 -0.90 6.03
N PHE A 82 -3.35 -2.17 5.66
CA PHE A 82 -2.52 -2.54 4.51
C PHE A 82 -3.17 -2.10 3.19
N LEU A 83 -4.48 -2.32 3.05
CA LEU A 83 -5.21 -1.95 1.84
C LEU A 83 -5.23 -0.44 1.62
N LEU A 84 -5.36 0.38 2.68
CA LEU A 84 -5.25 1.85 2.56
C LEU A 84 -3.88 2.26 2.04
N LEU A 85 -2.80 1.72 2.61
CA LEU A 85 -1.44 2.00 2.13
C LEU A 85 -1.30 1.63 0.65
N MET A 86 -1.76 0.44 0.28
CA MET A 86 -1.75 -0.01 -1.11
C MET A 86 -2.48 0.96 -2.04
N HIS A 87 -3.67 1.43 -1.66
CA HIS A 87 -4.43 2.39 -2.48
C HIS A 87 -3.70 3.72 -2.66
N PHE A 88 -3.05 4.26 -1.62
CA PHE A 88 -2.32 5.51 -1.74
C PHE A 88 -1.00 5.36 -2.50
N THR A 89 -0.29 4.24 -2.34
CA THR A 89 0.98 4.00 -3.04
C THR A 89 0.77 3.72 -4.53
N LEU A 90 -0.23 2.91 -4.89
CA LEU A 90 -0.53 2.57 -6.28
C LEU A 90 -1.33 3.68 -6.97
N GLY A 91 -2.16 4.40 -6.21
CA GLY A 91 -2.98 5.49 -6.72
C GLY A 91 -3.97 5.02 -7.78
N GLY A 92 -4.23 5.91 -8.74
CA GLY A 92 -5.08 5.64 -9.90
C GLY A 92 -4.37 6.00 -11.21
N LEU A 93 -5.11 6.46 -12.21
CA LEU A 93 -4.57 6.80 -13.54
C LEU A 93 -3.42 7.82 -13.51
N TYR A 94 -3.40 8.69 -12.49
CA TYR A 94 -2.34 9.66 -12.27
C TYR A 94 -1.45 9.15 -11.13
N CYS A 95 -0.23 8.76 -11.48
CA CYS A 95 0.76 8.21 -10.55
C CYS A 95 1.20 9.29 -9.54
N GLN A 96 0.83 9.13 -8.27
CA GLN A 96 1.27 9.98 -7.16
C GLN A 96 2.45 9.29 -6.44
N GLN A 97 3.53 9.05 -7.18
CA GLN A 97 4.74 8.45 -6.62
C GLN A 97 5.44 9.44 -5.71
N GLU A 98 5.69 9.00 -4.48
CA GLU A 98 6.54 9.69 -3.52
C GLU A 98 7.86 8.94 -3.38
N PHE A 99 8.94 9.69 -3.12
CA PHE A 99 10.26 9.11 -2.87
C PHE A 99 10.50 8.81 -1.38
N HIS A 100 9.64 9.33 -0.51
CA HIS A 100 9.72 9.16 0.93
C HIS A 100 8.50 8.40 1.44
N ILE A 101 8.68 7.60 2.48
CA ILE A 101 7.60 6.79 3.07
C ILE A 101 6.66 7.61 3.95
N ASP A 102 7.16 8.68 4.58
CA ASP A 102 6.43 9.46 5.58
C ASP A 102 5.10 10.06 5.06
N PRO A 103 5.03 10.64 3.84
CA PRO A 103 3.77 11.14 3.30
C PRO A 103 2.70 10.05 3.22
N TYR A 104 3.05 8.85 2.75
CA TYR A 104 2.10 7.73 2.68
C TYR A 104 1.59 7.34 4.07
N LEU A 105 2.48 7.20 5.05
CA LEU A 105 2.10 6.78 6.40
C LEU A 105 1.25 7.82 7.12
N GLU A 106 1.54 9.11 6.97
CA GLU A 106 0.71 10.17 7.56
C GLU A 106 -0.65 10.27 6.87
N THR A 107 -0.72 10.14 5.54
CA THR A 107 -2.00 10.08 4.81
C THR A 107 -2.84 8.89 5.26
N VAL A 108 -2.26 7.69 5.33
CA VAL A 108 -2.98 6.49 5.81
C VAL A 108 -3.52 6.70 7.22
N LYS A 109 -2.70 7.21 8.14
CA LYS A 109 -3.08 7.46 9.53
C LYS A 109 -4.21 8.48 9.66
N GLN A 110 -4.18 9.55 8.89
CA GLN A 110 -5.24 10.58 8.88
C GLN A 110 -6.55 9.98 8.36
N VAL A 111 -6.51 9.35 7.18
CA VAL A 111 -7.71 8.77 6.56
C VAL A 111 -8.28 7.63 7.38
N TYR A 112 -7.43 6.75 7.93
CA TYR A 112 -7.86 5.67 8.81
C TYR A 112 -8.66 6.21 10.01
N LYS A 113 -8.17 7.27 10.65
CA LYS A 113 -8.88 7.91 11.78
C LYS A 113 -10.19 8.55 11.35
N GLU A 114 -10.22 9.20 10.18
CA GLU A 114 -11.44 9.82 9.67
C GLU A 114 -12.52 8.80 9.33
N LEU A 115 -12.16 7.68 8.69
CA LEU A 115 -13.11 6.65 8.29
C LEU A 115 -13.69 5.86 9.48
N LEU A 116 -12.97 5.79 10.60
CA LEU A 116 -13.45 5.14 11.83
C LEU A 116 -14.16 6.08 12.81
N ARG A 117 -14.04 7.40 12.64
CA ARG A 117 -14.83 8.38 13.38
C ARG A 117 -16.26 8.35 12.86
N LYS A 118 -17.06 7.41 13.38
CA LYS A 118 -18.52 7.45 13.34
C LYS A 118 -19.07 8.05 14.62
#